data_AF-A0AA85AGV4-F1
#
_entry.id   AF-A0AA85AGV4-F1
#
_cell.length_a   1.000
_cell.length_b   1.000
_cell.length_c   1.000
_cell.angle_alpha   90.00
_cell.angle_beta   90.00
_cell.angle_gamma   90.00
#
_symmetry.space_group_name_H-M   'P 1'
#
loop_
_entity.id
_entity.type
_entity.pdbx_description
1 polymer ?
#
loop_
_entity_poly.entity_id
_entity_poly.type
_entity_poly.pdbx_seq_one_letter_code
_entity_poly.pdbx_strand_id
1 'polypeptide(L)'
;MIIFQECYQLKNNRLHRSYRNGSGIPSDSYVLFVDAINTITCYGNAAAYASSCLMDEETDRPILGFVNVCPGKMGVDYPEDRKSIGVFLHEIGHALVSSSIILIR
;
A
#
# COMPACT_ATOMS: atom_id res chain seq x y z
N MET A 1 -3.22 -14.88 -11.37
CA MET A 1 -3.55 -15.16 -9.96
C MET A 1 -2.25 -15.16 -9.17
N ILE A 2 -2.05 -14.21 -8.25
CA ILE A 2 -0.86 -14.23 -7.38
C ILE A 2 -1.10 -15.24 -6.27
N ILE A 3 -0.34 -16.33 -6.26
CA ILE A 3 -0.38 -17.33 -5.17
C ILE A 3 0.63 -16.90 -4.11
N PHE A 4 0.15 -16.66 -2.89
CA PHE A 4 1.04 -16.52 -1.74
C PHE A 4 1.69 -17.87 -1.45
N GLN A 5 3.02 -17.92 -1.56
CA GLN A 5 3.80 -19.13 -1.35
C GLN A 5 3.74 -19.63 0.11
N GLU A 6 4.14 -20.88 0.32
CA GLU A 6 4.19 -21.51 1.64
C GLU A 6 5.14 -20.70 2.51
N CYS A 7 4.67 -20.34 3.71
CA CYS A 7 5.50 -19.63 4.66
C CYS A 7 6.31 -20.63 5.48
N TYR A 8 7.63 -20.54 5.40
CA TYR A 8 8.55 -21.31 6.24
C TYR A 8 9.17 -20.41 7.30
N GLN A 9 9.25 -20.90 8.54
CA GLN A 9 9.93 -20.24 9.64
C GLN A 9 11.11 -21.08 10.10
N LEU A 10 12.25 -20.45 10.36
CA LEU A 10 13.40 -21.12 10.95
C LEU A 10 13.19 -21.28 12.46
N LYS A 11 13.04 -22.52 12.94
CA LYS A 11 12.97 -22.85 14.37
C LYS A 11 13.99 -23.92 14.70
N ASN A 12 14.84 -23.67 15.70
CA ASN A 12 15.90 -24.58 16.14
C ASN A 12 16.76 -25.10 14.96
N ASN A 13 17.16 -24.19 14.07
CA ASN A 13 17.96 -24.49 12.88
C ASN A 13 17.30 -25.46 11.88
N ARG A 14 15.97 -25.60 11.92
CA ARG A 14 15.17 -26.32 10.93
C ARG A 14 14.09 -25.42 10.36
N LEU A 15 13.87 -25.52 9.05
CA LEU A 15 12.75 -24.86 8.38
C LEU A 15 11.46 -25.61 8.73
N HIS A 16 10.56 -24.94 9.42
CA HIS A 16 9.21 -25.42 9.72
C HIS A 16 8.19 -24.68 8.85
N ARG A 17 7.42 -25.42 8.05
CA ARG A 17 6.28 -24.85 7.32
C ARG A 17 5.25 -24.36 8.34
N SER A 18 5.03 -23.06 8.37
CA SER A 18 4.12 -22.40 9.30
C SER A 18 2.74 -22.21 8.69
N TYR A 19 2.67 -21.94 7.38
CA TYR A 19 1.40 -21.77 6.66
C TYR A 19 1.48 -22.43 5.28
N ARG A 20 0.38 -23.08 4.88
CA ARG A 20 0.20 -23.60 3.51
C ARG A 20 -0.15 -22.45 2.56
N ASN A 21 0.03 -22.69 1.26
CA ASN A 21 -0.44 -21.77 0.22
C ASN A 21 -1.90 -21.43 0.43
N GLY A 22 -2.21 -20.12 0.41
CA GLY A 22 -3.58 -19.64 0.32
C GLY A 22 -4.08 -19.71 -1.13
N SER A 23 -5.38 -19.46 -1.31
CA SER A 23 -6.01 -19.38 -2.65
C SER A 23 -5.44 -18.26 -3.53
N GLY A 24 -4.64 -17.35 -2.97
CA GLY A 24 -4.07 -16.22 -3.68
C GLY A 24 -5.05 -15.07 -3.89
N ILE A 25 -4.62 -14.07 -4.66
CA ILE A 25 -5.43 -12.92 -5.06
C ILE A 25 -5.89 -13.11 -6.51
N PRO A 26 -7.20 -12.94 -6.82
CA PRO A 26 -7.70 -12.97 -8.19
C PRO A 26 -7.01 -11.93 -9.08
N SER A 27 -6.83 -12.22 -10.37
CA SER A 27 -6.08 -11.37 -11.30
C SER A 27 -6.70 -10.00 -11.58
N ASP A 28 -8.02 -9.88 -11.41
CA ASP A 28 -8.78 -8.64 -11.56
C ASP A 28 -8.83 -7.80 -10.26
N SER A 29 -8.30 -8.33 -9.16
CA SER A 29 -8.34 -7.67 -7.87
C SER A 29 -7.15 -6.72 -7.67
N TYR A 30 -7.28 -5.81 -6.71
CA TYR A 30 -6.21 -4.93 -6.23
C TYR A 30 -6.22 -4.94 -4.71
N VAL A 31 -5.04 -5.04 -4.09
CA VAL A 31 -4.89 -5.01 -2.63
C VAL A 31 -4.13 -3.76 -2.22
N LEU A 32 -4.74 -2.97 -1.34
CA LEU A 32 -4.13 -1.79 -0.74
C LEU A 32 -3.91 -2.04 0.76
N PHE A 33 -2.66 -2.00 1.20
CA PHE A 33 -2.35 -1.91 2.62
C PHE A 33 -2.47 -0.46 3.09
N VAL A 34 -3.20 -0.25 4.17
CA VAL A 34 -3.42 1.07 4.76
C VAL A 34 -2.86 1.07 6.16
N ASP A 35 -1.88 1.94 6.39
CA ASP A 35 -1.24 2.12 7.69
C ASP A 35 -1.33 3.58 8.16
N ALA A 36 -1.11 3.77 9.45
CA ALA A 36 -1.01 5.09 10.08
C ALA A 36 0.14 5.11 11.09
N ILE A 37 1.36 4.84 10.62
CA ILE A 37 2.55 4.76 11.45
C ILE A 37 3.50 5.94 11.15
N ASN A 38 4.24 6.35 12.18
CA ASN A 38 5.22 7.43 12.04
C ASN A 38 6.54 6.85 11.50
N THR A 39 6.87 7.17 10.25
CA THR A 39 8.09 6.70 9.57
C THR A 39 9.04 7.85 9.29
N ILE A 40 10.21 7.56 8.71
CA ILE A 40 11.16 8.61 8.36
C ILE A 40 10.58 9.64 7.38
N THR A 41 9.70 9.20 6.48
CA THR A 41 8.98 10.05 5.52
C THR A 41 8.08 11.07 6.22
N CYS A 42 7.50 10.69 7.37
CA CYS A 42 6.60 11.55 8.15
C CYS A 42 7.32 12.66 8.93
N TYR A 43 8.63 12.53 9.17
CA TYR A 43 9.43 13.64 9.73
C TYR A 43 9.65 14.78 8.72
N GLY A 44 9.44 14.51 7.43
CA GLY A 44 9.33 15.56 6.43
C GLY A 44 7.99 16.30 6.49
N ASN A 45 7.62 16.92 5.37
CA ASN A 45 6.36 17.63 5.21
C ASN A 45 5.23 16.77 4.60
N ALA A 46 5.46 15.46 4.44
CA ALA A 46 4.44 14.55 3.91
C ALA A 46 3.30 14.38 4.92
N ALA A 47 2.06 14.50 4.44
CA ALA A 47 0.86 14.19 5.23
C ALA A 47 0.44 12.73 5.10
N ALA A 48 0.72 12.14 3.95
CA ALA A 48 0.65 10.71 3.67
C ALA A 48 1.65 10.39 2.56
N TYR A 49 1.90 9.12 2.30
CA TYR A 49 2.69 8.67 1.16
C TYR A 49 2.25 7.27 0.74
N ALA A 50 2.41 6.96 -0.54
CA ALA A 50 1.98 5.68 -1.10
C ALA A 50 2.85 5.25 -2.29
N SER A 51 2.80 3.96 -2.60
CA SER A 51 3.46 3.39 -3.78
C SER A 51 2.85 2.04 -4.14
N SER A 52 3.04 1.62 -5.39
CA SER A 52 2.87 0.22 -5.78
C SER A 52 4.00 -0.63 -5.18
N CYS A 53 3.67 -1.88 -4.84
CA CYS A 53 4.61 -2.91 -4.37
C CYS A 53 4.77 -4.03 -5.38
N LEU A 54 3.67 -4.47 -6.00
CA LEU A 54 3.65 -5.57 -6.95
C LEU A 54 2.87 -5.17 -8.19
N MET A 55 3.47 -5.47 -9.34
CA MET A 55 2.91 -5.24 -10.66
C MET A 55 2.59 -6.60 -11.30
N ASP A 56 1.54 -6.63 -12.11
CA ASP A 56 1.27 -7.72 -13.03
C ASP A 56 2.34 -7.75 -14.12
N GLU A 57 2.97 -8.90 -14.35
CA GLU A 57 4.09 -9.02 -15.30
C GLU A 57 3.68 -8.86 -16.76
N GLU A 58 2.41 -9.10 -17.11
CA GLU A 58 1.93 -9.04 -18.50
C GLU A 58 1.28 -7.70 -18.85
N THR A 59 0.64 -7.06 -17.87
CA THR A 59 -0.19 -5.87 -18.10
C THR A 59 0.37 -4.57 -17.52
N ASP A 60 1.50 -4.62 -16.81
CA ASP A 60 2.06 -3.49 -16.05
C ASP A 60 1.04 -2.85 -15.08
N ARG A 61 0.00 -3.60 -14.70
CA ARG A 61 -1.04 -3.14 -13.78
C ARG A 61 -0.57 -3.36 -12.34
N PRO A 62 -0.60 -2.35 -11.44
CA PRO A 62 -0.40 -2.59 -10.02
C PRO A 62 -1.45 -3.57 -9.48
N ILE A 63 -1.02 -4.61 -8.76
CA ILE A 63 -1.90 -5.58 -8.08
C ILE A 63 -1.87 -5.38 -6.56
N LEU A 64 -0.74 -4.90 -6.03
CA LEU A 64 -0.59 -4.62 -4.61
C LEU A 64 0.11 -3.28 -4.43
N GLY A 65 -0.43 -2.45 -3.57
CA GLY A 65 0.19 -1.21 -3.14
C GLY A 65 0.00 -0.96 -1.65
N PHE A 66 0.59 0.13 -1.18
CA PHE A 66 0.39 0.58 0.19
C PHE A 66 0.20 2.10 0.22
N VAL A 67 -0.49 2.56 1.25
CA VAL A 67 -0.59 3.96 1.64
C VAL A 67 -0.39 4.06 3.15
N ASN A 68 0.43 5.02 3.57
CA ASN A 68 0.62 5.34 4.98
C ASN A 68 0.20 6.78 5.25
N VAL A 69 -0.72 6.96 6.19
CA VAL A 69 -1.09 8.27 6.73
C VAL A 69 -0.13 8.65 7.85
N CYS A 70 0.51 9.80 7.76
CA CYS A 70 1.38 10.26 8.84
C CYS A 70 0.55 10.73 10.03
N PRO A 71 0.73 10.14 11.24
CA PRO A 71 -0.08 10.48 12.40
C PRO A 71 -0.05 11.99 12.73
N GLY A 72 -1.22 12.58 12.96
CA GLY A 72 -1.37 14.00 13.30
C GLY A 72 -1.20 14.97 12.14
N LYS A 73 -1.01 14.51 10.89
CA LYS A 73 -0.90 15.35 9.70
C LYS A 73 -2.21 15.51 8.92
N MET A 74 -3.25 14.77 9.28
CA MET A 74 -4.58 14.79 8.63
C MET A 74 -5.66 15.05 9.69
N GLY A 75 -6.70 15.78 9.31
CA GLY A 75 -7.85 16.12 10.15
C GLY A 75 -9.10 15.39 9.68
N VAL A 76 -9.98 15.04 10.62
CA VAL A 76 -11.27 14.38 10.34
C VAL A 76 -12.49 15.28 10.52
N ASP A 77 -12.26 16.50 11.01
CA ASP A 77 -13.31 17.50 11.22
C ASP A 77 -13.34 18.52 10.09
N TYR A 78 -14.53 19.05 9.80
CA TYR A 78 -14.70 20.11 8.81
C TYR A 78 -13.95 21.39 9.21
N PRO A 79 -13.22 22.06 8.29
CA PRO A 79 -13.06 21.77 6.86
C PRO A 79 -11.80 20.94 6.49
N GLU A 80 -11.05 20.48 7.49
CA GLU A 80 -9.78 19.76 7.28
C GLU A 80 -9.99 18.34 6.73
N ASP A 81 -11.16 17.75 6.97
CA ASP A 81 -11.62 16.49 6.38
C ASP A 81 -11.56 16.50 4.85
N ARG A 82 -11.98 17.60 4.20
CA ARG A 82 -11.97 17.74 2.73
C ARG A 82 -10.56 17.73 2.17
N LYS A 83 -9.63 18.43 2.84
CA LYS A 83 -8.22 18.41 2.45
C LYS A 83 -7.63 17.03 2.64
N SER A 84 -7.95 16.38 3.76
CA SER A 84 -7.48 15.05 4.10
C SER A 84 -7.96 14.01 3.09
N ILE A 85 -9.22 14.06 2.67
CA ILE A 85 -9.74 13.20 1.58
C ILE A 85 -8.95 13.44 0.29
N GLY A 86 -8.71 14.71 -0.08
CA GLY A 86 -7.94 15.04 -1.28
C GLY A 86 -6.51 14.50 -1.26
N VAL A 87 -5.81 14.66 -0.14
CA VAL A 87 -4.46 14.11 0.07
C VAL A 87 -4.49 12.58 0.00
N PHE A 88 -5.43 11.93 0.67
CA PHE A 88 -5.50 10.46 0.68
C PHE A 88 -5.80 9.89 -0.71
N LEU A 89 -6.67 10.54 -1.48
CA LEU A 89 -6.94 10.20 -2.88
C LEU A 89 -5.71 10.41 -3.77
N HIS A 90 -4.96 11.50 -3.57
CA HIS A 90 -3.70 11.74 -4.29
C HIS A 90 -2.71 10.59 -4.05
N GLU A 91 -2.52 10.19 -2.81
CA GLU A 91 -1.59 9.10 -2.47
C GLU A 91 -2.08 7.74 -2.98
N ILE A 92 -3.36 7.39 -2.82
CA ILE A 92 -3.91 6.16 -3.42
C ILE A 92 -3.67 6.13 -4.93
N GLY A 93 -3.74 7.28 -5.58
CA GLY A 93 -3.39 7.39 -7.00
C GLY A 93 -1.97 6.90 -7.30
N HIS A 94 -0.96 7.26 -6.50
CA HIS A 94 0.42 6.76 -6.67
C HIS A 94 0.54 5.24 -6.46
N ALA A 95 -0.34 4.65 -5.65
CA ALA A 95 -0.38 3.20 -5.48
C ALA A 95 -1.05 2.47 -6.66
N LEU A 96 -1.97 3.15 -7.35
CA LEU A 96 -2.77 2.60 -8.45
C LEU A 96 -2.18 2.85 -9.85
N VAL A 97 -1.37 3.91 -10.02
CA VAL A 97 -0.80 4.30 -11.31
C VAL A 97 0.62 4.81 -11.12
N SER A 98 1.53 4.47 -12.05
CA SER A 98 2.91 4.97 -12.06
C SER A 98 2.93 6.50 -11.88
N SER A 99 3.74 6.97 -10.91
CA SER A 99 3.72 8.31 -10.29
C SER A 99 3.84 9.52 -11.24
N SER A 100 3.96 9.30 -12.54
CA SER A 100 4.10 10.33 -13.58
C SER A 100 2.77 10.85 -14.15
N ILE A 101 1.62 10.21 -13.86
CA ILE A 101 0.33 10.58 -14.48
C ILE A 101 -0.55 11.52 -13.64
N ILE A 102 -0.28 11.67 -12.34
CA ILE A 102 -1.13 12.47 -11.43
C ILE A 102 -0.64 13.91 -11.38
N LEU A 103 -1.00 14.69 -12.40
CA LEU A 103 -1.04 16.14 -12.30
C LEU A 103 -2.43 16.54 -11.80
N ILE A 104 -2.57 16.74 -10.48
CA ILE A 104 -3.71 17.49 -9.95
C ILE A 104 -3.41 18.97 -10.21
N ARG A 105 -4.04 19.54 -11.24
CA ARG A 105 -4.18 20.99 -11.40
C ARG A 105 -5.39 21.48 -10.61
#